data_AF-A0A954PNY1-F1
#
_entry.id   AF-A0A954PNY1-F1
#
_cell.length_a   1.000
_cell.length_b   1.000
_cell.length_c   1.000
_cell.angle_alpha   90.00
_cell.angle_beta   90.00
_cell.angle_gamma   90.00
#
_symmetry.space_group_name_H-M   'P 1'
#
loop_
_entity.id
_entity.type
_entity.pdbx_description
1 polymer ?
#
loop_
_entity_poly.entity_id
_entity_poly.type
_entity_poly.pdbx_seq_one_letter_code
_entity_poly.pdbx_strand_id
1 'polypeptide(L)'
;DGIRALDYLLTRPEVDGTRVGVTGNSGGGTMTTWLSGVESRWTMSAPSCFVTTFLRNAENELPADTEQCPPRALALGLEHEDFMLALAPKPVILLAKERDFFDVRGSEEAYERMRHVYTLLGQPEQVALHVGPTGHGYSIENREAMYGWFNRVTEVAQGNREPEVRVEENETLWCTASGQVAELRPATVFSFTRDRALELRQARGKVQGEALTAALLKVLRLPEALPAEPPPYRILRDLGNRKYPRPSATTYVVETEPDVFAISYMLGHEQHLGRPPRAGQQAVLYVAHRSSDAELRSEGWLREAIESRADVPVFTCDVRGIGESLPNTCGRDSFDTAYGSDYFYAIHGLMLDRPYLGQKTLDVLRVMQWLRAHGYEQIDLIGNGWGALSATLAGTLCERLLGDCLHSIHLHQPLESFHGLATEEDYAMPLAYLPRDVLRHFDLPDCYAALQGKLSRRA
;
A
#
# COMPACT_ATOMS: atom_id res chain seq x y z
N ASP A 1 5.84 -5.43 -20.85
CA ASP A 1 5.64 -4.93 -22.23
C ASP A 1 6.83 -4.17 -22.80
N GLY A 2 7.36 -3.12 -22.16
CA GLY A 2 8.47 -2.34 -22.72
C GLY A 2 9.69 -3.15 -23.19
N ILE A 3 10.13 -4.16 -22.41
CA ILE A 3 11.23 -5.07 -22.82
C ILE A 3 10.85 -5.90 -24.07
N ARG A 4 9.61 -6.37 -24.17
CA ARG A 4 9.14 -7.15 -25.32
C ARG A 4 9.01 -6.26 -26.57
N ALA A 5 8.59 -5.00 -26.39
CA ALA A 5 8.60 -4.00 -27.46
C ALA A 5 10.01 -3.76 -27.97
N LEU A 6 11.01 -3.67 -27.08
CA LEU A 6 12.42 -3.59 -27.45
C LEU A 6 12.89 -4.84 -28.20
N ASP A 7 12.53 -6.04 -27.75
CA ASP A 7 12.87 -7.29 -28.44
C ASP A 7 12.39 -7.27 -29.90
N TYR A 8 11.13 -6.89 -30.12
CA TYR A 8 10.57 -6.76 -31.47
C TYR A 8 11.29 -5.67 -32.27
N LEU A 9 11.50 -4.48 -31.67
CA LEU A 9 12.16 -3.35 -32.33
C LEU A 9 13.54 -3.75 -32.86
N LEU A 10 14.32 -4.51 -32.09
CA LEU A 10 15.66 -4.98 -32.47
C LEU A 10 15.64 -6.05 -33.58
N THR A 11 14.48 -6.60 -33.96
CA THR A 11 14.37 -7.51 -35.13
C THR A 11 14.22 -6.78 -36.46
N ARG A 12 13.97 -5.46 -36.42
CA ARG A 12 13.67 -4.66 -37.62
C ARG A 12 14.95 -4.29 -38.37
N PRO A 13 15.07 -4.54 -39.69
CA PRO A 13 16.28 -4.22 -40.44
C PRO A 13 16.57 -2.72 -40.53
N GLU A 14 15.54 -1.88 -40.35
CA GLU A 14 15.66 -0.42 -40.32
C GLU A 14 16.14 0.14 -38.97
N VAL A 15 16.28 -0.69 -37.93
CA VAL A 15 16.70 -0.27 -36.59
C VAL A 15 18.18 -0.55 -36.38
N ASP A 16 18.90 0.49 -35.96
CA ASP A 16 20.25 0.33 -35.45
C ASP A 16 20.23 -0.03 -33.95
N GLY A 17 20.46 -1.31 -33.65
CA GLY A 17 20.48 -1.83 -32.29
C GLY A 17 21.59 -1.25 -31.40
N THR A 18 22.56 -0.51 -31.95
CA THR A 18 23.61 0.15 -31.18
C THR A 18 23.21 1.56 -30.72
N ARG A 19 22.04 2.05 -31.13
CA ARG A 19 21.54 3.42 -30.87
C ARG A 19 20.04 3.39 -30.57
N VAL A 20 19.67 2.89 -29.39
CA VAL A 20 18.27 2.70 -28.98
C VAL A 20 17.97 3.46 -27.69
N GLY A 21 17.16 4.52 -27.81
CA GLY A 21 16.73 5.34 -26.69
C GLY A 21 15.34 4.97 -26.16
N VAL A 22 15.07 5.27 -24.90
CA VAL A 22 13.74 5.19 -24.27
C VAL A 22 13.35 6.55 -23.70
N THR A 23 12.11 6.97 -23.95
CA THR A 23 11.55 8.23 -23.46
C THR A 23 10.04 8.10 -23.27
N GLY A 24 9.48 8.90 -22.37
CA GLY A 24 8.06 8.98 -22.10
C GLY A 24 7.74 10.04 -21.05
N ASN A 25 6.47 10.44 -20.98
CA ASN A 25 6.00 11.49 -20.08
C ASN A 25 5.03 10.95 -19.03
N SER A 26 5.13 11.41 -17.78
CA SER A 26 4.24 10.98 -16.68
C SER A 26 4.32 9.48 -16.45
N GLY A 27 3.24 8.70 -16.59
CA GLY A 27 3.31 7.23 -16.61
C GLY A 27 4.31 6.66 -17.64
N GLY A 28 4.51 7.34 -18.78
CA GLY A 28 5.60 6.99 -19.71
C GLY A 28 7.00 7.32 -19.17
N GLY A 29 7.11 8.36 -18.34
CA GLY A 29 8.32 8.71 -17.60
C GLY A 29 8.62 7.70 -16.49
N THR A 30 7.59 7.20 -15.81
CA THR A 30 7.66 6.04 -14.91
C THR A 30 8.24 4.84 -15.63
N MET A 31 7.63 4.44 -16.75
CA MET A 31 8.10 3.29 -17.54
C MET A 31 9.55 3.48 -18.00
N THR A 32 9.92 4.68 -18.47
CA THR A 32 11.29 5.02 -18.89
C THR A 32 12.28 4.85 -17.74
N THR A 33 11.92 5.32 -16.55
CA THR A 33 12.75 5.21 -15.33
C THR A 33 12.94 3.74 -14.95
N TRP A 34 11.87 2.95 -14.88
CA TRP A 34 11.97 1.52 -14.54
C TRP A 34 12.72 0.72 -15.59
N LEU A 35 12.45 0.95 -16.88
CA LEU A 35 13.14 0.27 -17.98
C LEU A 35 14.64 0.57 -17.98
N SER A 36 15.04 1.78 -17.57
CA SER A 36 16.46 2.11 -17.36
C SER A 36 17.10 1.20 -16.30
N GLY A 37 16.36 0.86 -15.25
CA GLY A 37 16.83 0.01 -14.16
C GLY A 37 16.88 -1.49 -14.48
N VAL A 38 16.00 -1.98 -15.35
CA VAL A 38 15.80 -3.43 -15.55
C VAL A 38 16.20 -3.94 -16.93
N GLU A 39 16.64 -3.08 -17.85
CA GLU A 39 17.00 -3.46 -19.20
C GLU A 39 18.26 -2.74 -19.69
N SER A 40 19.34 -3.49 -19.86
CA SER A 40 20.65 -2.95 -20.20
C SER A 40 20.85 -2.67 -21.69
N ARG A 41 19.93 -3.04 -22.57
CA ARG A 41 20.06 -2.78 -24.02
C ARG A 41 19.74 -1.35 -24.42
N TRP A 42 19.07 -0.56 -23.57
CA TRP A 42 18.91 0.87 -23.81
C TRP A 42 20.28 1.55 -23.84
N THR A 43 20.50 2.41 -24.83
CA THR A 43 21.75 3.14 -25.02
C THR A 43 21.66 4.59 -24.56
N MET A 44 20.44 5.11 -24.37
CA MET A 44 20.16 6.44 -23.81
C MET A 44 18.75 6.48 -23.21
N SER A 45 18.51 7.38 -22.26
CA SER A 45 17.22 7.50 -21.57
C SER A 45 16.82 8.96 -21.34
N ALA A 46 15.51 9.25 -21.43
CA ALA A 46 14.97 10.58 -21.23
C ALA A 46 13.59 10.57 -20.55
N PRO A 47 13.48 10.23 -19.25
CA PRO A 47 12.19 10.26 -18.56
C PRO A 47 11.70 11.70 -18.37
N SER A 48 10.44 11.95 -18.69
CA SER A 48 9.79 13.26 -18.58
C SER A 48 8.69 13.28 -17.52
N CYS A 49 8.67 14.35 -16.72
CA CYS A 49 7.59 14.69 -15.78
C CYS A 49 7.23 13.50 -14.87
N PHE A 50 8.22 12.90 -14.21
CA PHE A 50 8.04 11.80 -13.26
C PHE A 50 9.12 11.79 -12.18
N VAL A 51 10.39 11.88 -12.58
CA VAL A 51 11.52 11.76 -11.66
C VAL A 51 11.51 12.92 -10.66
N THR A 52 11.29 12.57 -9.40
CA THR A 52 11.42 13.40 -8.20
C THR A 52 11.86 12.49 -7.06
N THR A 53 12.34 13.01 -5.93
CA THR A 53 12.68 12.16 -4.78
C THR A 53 11.42 11.62 -4.11
N PHE A 54 11.44 10.37 -3.64
CA PHE A 54 10.32 9.79 -2.90
C PHE A 54 9.96 10.62 -1.67
N LEU A 55 10.95 11.24 -1.01
CA LEU A 55 10.71 12.11 0.14
C LEU A 55 9.84 13.32 -0.23
N ARG A 56 10.17 14.02 -1.33
CA ARG A 56 9.37 15.17 -1.80
C ARG A 56 7.96 14.73 -2.16
N ASN A 57 7.83 13.59 -2.83
CA ASN A 57 6.53 13.02 -3.19
C ASN A 57 5.67 12.76 -1.94
N ALA A 58 6.25 12.12 -0.92
CA ALA A 58 5.58 11.82 0.34
C ALA A 58 5.23 13.08 1.16
N GLU A 59 6.15 14.04 1.29
CA GLU A 59 5.93 15.31 2.02
C GLU A 59 4.87 16.20 1.37
N ASN A 60 4.76 16.15 0.04
CA ASN A 60 3.72 16.86 -0.71
C ASN A 60 2.37 16.11 -0.70
N GLU A 61 2.29 14.97 -0.01
CA GLU A 61 1.11 14.11 0.07
C GLU A 61 0.56 13.73 -1.31
N LEU A 62 1.44 13.59 -2.31
CA LEU A 62 1.05 13.30 -3.68
C LEU A 62 0.89 11.78 -3.85
N PRO A 63 -0.34 11.29 -4.03
CA PRO A 63 -0.58 9.88 -4.27
C PRO A 63 -0.15 9.52 -5.71
N ALA A 64 0.40 8.31 -5.87
CA ALA A 64 0.87 7.79 -7.15
C ALA A 64 0.18 6.47 -7.48
N ASP A 65 0.03 6.14 -8.76
CA ASP A 65 -0.47 4.83 -9.16
C ASP A 65 0.40 3.71 -8.58
N THR A 66 -0.21 2.57 -8.25
CA THR A 66 0.51 1.49 -7.55
C THR A 66 1.63 0.90 -8.41
N GLU A 67 1.49 0.92 -9.74
CA GLU A 67 2.56 0.56 -10.69
C GLU A 67 3.77 1.50 -10.67
N GLN A 68 3.61 2.72 -10.14
CA GLN A 68 4.69 3.71 -9.96
C GLN A 68 5.43 3.52 -8.62
N CYS A 69 5.06 2.53 -7.81
CA CYS A 69 5.64 2.32 -6.48
C CYS A 69 6.20 0.90 -6.35
N PRO A 70 7.44 0.67 -6.80
CA PRO A 70 8.05 -0.66 -6.78
C PRO A 70 8.13 -1.23 -5.35
N PRO A 71 7.66 -2.47 -5.10
CA PRO A 71 7.72 -3.07 -3.78
C PRO A 71 9.14 -3.07 -3.22
N ARG A 72 9.28 -2.74 -1.92
CA ARG A 72 10.55 -2.69 -1.18
C ARG A 72 11.54 -1.59 -1.63
N ALA A 73 11.18 -0.70 -2.56
CA ALA A 73 12.10 0.35 -3.02
C ALA A 73 12.67 1.17 -1.86
N LEU A 74 11.81 1.72 -1.01
CA LEU A 74 12.21 2.49 0.17
C LEU A 74 12.92 1.62 1.22
N ALA A 75 12.47 0.38 1.42
CA ALA A 75 13.12 -0.56 2.34
C ALA A 75 14.57 -0.90 1.94
N LEU A 76 14.87 -0.83 0.65
CA LEU A 76 16.21 -1.03 0.09
C LEU A 76 17.02 0.27 0.01
N GLY A 77 16.46 1.40 0.46
CA GLY A 77 17.09 2.72 0.37
C GLY A 77 17.20 3.25 -1.05
N LEU A 78 16.36 2.75 -1.96
CA LEU A 78 16.35 3.19 -3.36
C LEU A 78 15.54 4.47 -3.54
N GLU A 79 15.98 5.25 -4.52
CA GLU A 79 15.32 6.43 -5.07
C GLU A 79 15.02 6.28 -6.56
N HIS A 80 14.22 7.18 -7.12
CA HIS A 80 13.92 7.18 -8.56
C HIS A 80 15.18 7.20 -9.42
N GLU A 81 16.20 7.99 -9.03
CA GLU A 81 17.46 8.05 -9.77
C GLU A 81 18.29 6.77 -9.75
N ASP A 82 18.15 5.91 -8.75
CA ASP A 82 18.95 4.67 -8.67
C ASP A 82 18.66 3.73 -9.85
N PHE A 83 17.42 3.73 -10.34
CA PHE A 83 17.04 2.97 -11.52
C PHE A 83 17.70 3.51 -12.79
N MET A 84 17.95 4.82 -12.88
CA MET A 84 18.68 5.40 -14.01
C MET A 84 20.19 5.28 -13.86
N LEU A 85 20.70 5.27 -12.63
CA LEU A 85 22.11 5.00 -12.34
C LEU A 85 22.53 3.61 -12.80
N ALA A 86 21.61 2.65 -12.91
CA ALA A 86 21.87 1.34 -13.51
C ALA A 86 22.32 1.42 -14.98
N LEU A 87 22.00 2.51 -15.71
CA LEU A 87 22.49 2.76 -17.06
C LEU A 87 23.86 3.46 -17.08
N ALA A 88 24.37 3.99 -15.97
CA ALA A 88 25.60 4.75 -15.96
C ALA A 88 26.78 3.91 -16.53
N PRO A 89 27.66 4.49 -17.37
CA PRO A 89 27.75 5.91 -17.73
C PRO A 89 27.00 6.29 -19.03
N LYS A 90 25.98 5.53 -19.46
CA LYS A 90 25.25 5.83 -20.70
C LYS A 90 24.48 7.16 -20.60
N PRO A 91 24.25 7.87 -21.71
CA PRO A 91 23.59 9.17 -21.70
C PRO A 91 22.17 9.16 -21.09
N VAL A 92 21.92 9.99 -20.08
CA VAL A 92 20.58 10.20 -19.48
C VAL A 92 20.24 11.69 -19.36
N ILE A 93 19.04 12.10 -19.76
CA ILE A 93 18.52 13.45 -19.49
C ILE A 93 17.23 13.39 -18.69
N LEU A 94 17.18 14.07 -17.56
CA LEU A 94 15.95 14.26 -16.79
C LEU A 94 15.18 15.44 -17.40
N LEU A 95 13.91 15.23 -17.72
CA LEU A 95 13.04 16.29 -18.25
C LEU A 95 11.97 16.61 -17.21
N ALA A 96 12.10 17.74 -16.54
CA ALA A 96 11.17 18.20 -15.51
C ALA A 96 10.39 19.44 -15.97
N LYS A 97 9.47 19.91 -15.12
CA LYS A 97 8.61 21.06 -15.38
C LYS A 97 8.50 21.92 -14.12
N GLU A 98 8.61 23.23 -14.31
CA GLU A 98 8.58 24.21 -13.23
C GLU A 98 7.22 24.26 -12.51
N ARG A 99 6.13 23.96 -13.23
CA ARG A 99 4.75 24.06 -12.73
C ARG A 99 4.04 22.71 -12.69
N ASP A 100 4.80 21.64 -12.47
CA ASP A 100 4.28 20.28 -12.32
C ASP A 100 3.85 19.98 -10.88
N PHE A 101 3.05 18.95 -10.72
CA PHE A 101 2.82 18.31 -9.42
C PHE A 101 3.99 17.36 -9.06
N PHE A 102 4.72 16.83 -10.05
CA PHE A 102 6.03 16.22 -9.79
C PHE A 102 7.06 17.29 -9.42
N ASP A 103 7.43 17.31 -8.14
CA ASP A 103 8.20 18.41 -7.56
C ASP A 103 9.60 18.53 -8.19
N VAL A 104 9.84 19.67 -8.87
CA VAL A 104 11.10 19.99 -9.53
C VAL A 104 12.28 20.04 -8.56
N ARG A 105 12.05 20.38 -7.28
CA ARG A 105 13.10 20.36 -6.25
C ARG A 105 13.66 18.95 -6.08
N GLY A 106 12.79 17.94 -6.13
CA GLY A 106 13.22 16.55 -6.11
C GLY A 106 13.90 16.12 -7.41
N SER A 107 13.50 16.64 -8.57
CA SER A 107 14.22 16.41 -9.83
C SER A 107 15.64 16.98 -9.81
N GLU A 108 15.84 18.17 -9.23
CA GLU A 108 17.15 18.79 -9.04
C GLU A 108 18.03 17.98 -8.08
N GLU A 109 17.48 17.54 -6.95
CA GLU A 109 18.16 16.67 -6.00
C GLU A 109 18.61 15.35 -6.66
N ALA A 110 17.72 14.71 -7.41
CA ALA A 110 17.99 13.49 -8.17
C ALA A 110 19.11 13.71 -9.21
N TYR A 111 19.03 14.80 -9.98
CA TYR A 111 20.05 15.17 -10.97
C TYR A 111 21.44 15.36 -10.33
N GLU A 112 21.55 16.10 -9.22
CA GLU A 112 22.85 16.33 -8.58
C GLU A 112 23.48 15.03 -8.05
N ARG A 113 22.67 14.10 -7.53
CA ARG A 113 23.13 12.76 -7.15
C ARG A 113 23.64 11.98 -8.36
N MET A 114 22.91 12.00 -9.47
CA MET A 114 23.36 11.36 -10.71
C MET A 114 24.64 12.00 -11.25
N ARG A 115 24.70 13.33 -11.32
CA ARG A 115 25.87 14.08 -11.78
C ARG A 115 27.12 13.77 -10.96
N HIS A 116 26.98 13.61 -9.65
CA HIS A 116 28.07 13.17 -8.79
C HIS A 116 28.62 11.80 -9.21
N VAL A 117 27.75 10.80 -9.38
CA VAL A 117 28.16 9.44 -9.82
C VAL A 117 28.80 9.47 -11.21
N TYR A 118 28.20 10.18 -12.17
CA TYR A 118 28.75 10.31 -13.52
C TYR A 118 30.11 11.01 -13.53
N THR A 119 30.33 11.98 -12.64
CA THR A 119 31.64 12.63 -12.45
C THR A 119 32.69 11.64 -11.95
N LEU A 120 32.34 10.77 -11.00
CA LEU A 120 33.23 9.71 -10.50
C LEU A 120 33.59 8.69 -11.58
N LEU A 121 32.68 8.45 -12.53
CA LEU A 121 32.91 7.61 -13.71
C LEU A 121 33.68 8.32 -14.83
N GLY A 122 34.04 9.60 -14.65
CA GLY A 122 34.75 10.40 -15.65
C GLY A 122 33.92 10.79 -16.86
N GLN A 123 32.59 10.80 -16.73
CA GLN A 123 31.62 11.08 -17.81
C GLN A 123 30.53 12.09 -17.37
N PRO A 124 30.87 13.22 -16.73
CA PRO A 124 29.89 14.17 -16.21
C PRO A 124 28.95 14.77 -17.28
N GLU A 125 29.38 14.78 -18.54
CA GLU A 125 28.61 15.26 -19.70
C GLU A 125 27.52 14.29 -20.17
N GLN A 126 27.52 13.05 -19.67
CA GLN A 126 26.54 12.02 -20.03
C GLN A 126 25.29 12.05 -19.15
N VAL A 127 25.13 13.08 -18.31
CA VAL A 127 23.88 13.34 -17.58
C VAL A 127 23.48 14.80 -17.64
N ALA A 128 22.19 15.09 -17.78
CA ALA A 128 21.65 16.45 -17.76
C ALA A 128 20.26 16.53 -17.13
N LEU A 129 19.87 17.75 -16.79
CA LEU A 129 18.52 18.14 -16.39
C LEU A 129 18.03 19.28 -17.29
N HIS A 130 16.81 19.16 -17.80
CA HIS A 130 16.08 20.25 -18.43
C HIS A 130 14.78 20.50 -17.67
N VAL A 131 14.54 21.75 -17.27
CA VAL A 131 13.31 22.18 -16.61
C VAL A 131 12.53 23.11 -17.56
N GLY A 132 11.39 22.64 -18.07
CA GLY A 132 10.52 23.45 -18.91
C GLY A 132 9.63 24.39 -18.07
N PRO A 133 9.24 25.59 -18.59
CA PRO A 133 8.54 26.60 -17.80
C PRO A 133 7.02 26.37 -17.67
N THR A 134 6.48 25.35 -18.34
CA THR A 134 5.04 25.04 -18.36
C THR A 134 4.62 24.11 -17.23
N GLY A 135 3.33 23.80 -17.16
CA GLY A 135 2.81 22.72 -16.30
C GLY A 135 3.09 21.33 -16.86
N HIS A 136 2.51 20.33 -16.17
CA HIS A 136 2.63 18.92 -16.49
C HIS A 136 2.37 18.61 -17.97
N GLY A 137 3.32 17.94 -18.62
CA GLY A 137 3.16 17.47 -20.00
C GLY A 137 4.45 17.42 -20.80
N TYR A 138 4.39 16.72 -21.94
CA TYR A 138 5.52 16.61 -22.86
C TYR A 138 5.51 17.74 -23.88
N SER A 139 5.53 19.01 -23.43
CA SER A 139 5.50 20.19 -24.31
C SER A 139 6.80 20.38 -25.11
N ILE A 140 6.73 21.27 -26.11
CA ILE A 140 7.75 21.43 -27.15
C ILE A 140 9.16 21.59 -26.57
N GLU A 141 9.34 22.35 -25.50
CA GLU A 141 10.65 22.56 -24.89
C GLU A 141 11.27 21.27 -24.31
N ASN A 142 10.47 20.38 -23.70
CA ASN A 142 10.97 19.09 -23.21
C ASN A 142 11.23 18.14 -24.38
N ARG A 143 10.38 18.18 -25.42
CA ARG A 143 10.58 17.38 -26.64
C ARG A 143 11.85 17.79 -27.35
N GLU A 144 12.06 19.09 -27.55
CA GLU A 144 13.27 19.64 -28.16
C GLU A 144 14.51 19.36 -27.31
N ALA A 145 14.44 19.48 -25.98
CA ALA A 145 15.55 19.06 -25.10
C ALA A 145 15.91 17.58 -25.28
N MET A 146 14.91 16.70 -25.37
CA MET A 146 15.10 15.29 -25.66
C MET A 146 15.70 15.06 -27.06
N TYR A 147 15.15 15.70 -28.10
CA TYR A 147 15.66 15.59 -29.47
C TYR A 147 17.12 15.99 -29.53
N GLY A 148 17.50 17.13 -28.94
CA GLY A 148 18.88 17.59 -28.89
C GLY A 148 19.79 16.60 -28.16
N TRP A 149 19.33 16.01 -27.05
CA TRP A 149 20.08 15.00 -26.32
C TRP A 149 20.30 13.73 -27.16
N PHE A 150 19.24 13.17 -27.74
CA PHE A 150 19.32 11.94 -28.55
C PHE A 150 20.09 12.16 -29.85
N ASN A 151 19.93 13.32 -30.50
CA ASN A 151 20.68 13.67 -31.71
C ASN A 151 22.19 13.79 -31.42
N ARG A 152 22.57 14.36 -30.27
CA ARG A 152 23.99 14.42 -29.86
C ARG A 152 24.59 13.04 -29.68
N VAL A 153 23.83 12.08 -29.13
CA VAL A 153 24.31 10.72 -28.87
C VAL A 153 24.33 9.87 -30.13
N THR A 154 23.31 10.00 -30.97
CA THR A 154 23.15 9.18 -32.18
C THR A 154 23.92 9.71 -33.38
N GLU A 155 24.23 11.00 -33.40
CA GLU A 155 24.84 11.75 -34.50
C GLU A 155 24.05 11.68 -35.83
N VAL A 156 22.78 11.24 -35.79
CA VAL A 156 21.93 11.06 -36.99
C VAL A 156 21.42 12.39 -37.54
N ALA A 157 21.18 13.37 -36.66
CA ALA A 157 20.69 14.69 -37.03
C ALA A 157 21.40 15.77 -36.20
N GLN A 158 21.36 17.01 -36.69
CA GLN A 158 21.90 18.18 -36.00
C GLN A 158 20.77 19.03 -35.44
N GLY A 159 20.99 19.61 -34.26
CA GLY A 159 20.03 20.49 -33.60
C GLY A 159 18.95 19.75 -32.82
N ASN A 160 17.99 20.54 -32.34
CA ASN A 160 16.98 20.11 -31.38
C ASN A 160 15.55 20.56 -31.72
N ARG A 161 15.38 21.37 -32.77
CA ARG A 161 14.10 22.01 -33.09
C ARG A 161 13.10 20.99 -33.60
N GLU A 162 11.88 21.05 -33.09
CA GLU A 162 10.80 20.22 -33.59
C GLU A 162 10.42 20.66 -35.02
N PRO A 163 10.43 19.75 -36.01
CA PRO A 163 9.92 20.07 -37.33
C PRO A 163 8.41 20.30 -37.28
N GLU A 164 7.84 20.87 -38.33
CA GLU A 164 6.38 20.88 -38.48
C GLU A 164 5.87 19.43 -38.55
N VAL A 165 5.11 19.01 -37.53
CA VAL A 165 4.56 17.65 -37.44
C VAL A 165 3.13 17.67 -37.98
N ARG A 166 2.89 16.89 -39.02
CA ARG A 166 1.53 16.55 -39.43
C ARG A 166 1.04 15.42 -38.53
N VAL A 167 0.00 15.69 -37.75
CA VAL A 167 -0.67 14.67 -36.93
C VAL A 167 -1.43 13.73 -37.87
N GLU A 168 -1.16 12.43 -37.75
CA GLU A 168 -1.90 11.39 -38.48
C GLU A 168 -3.32 11.24 -37.90
N GLU A 169 -4.27 10.84 -38.75
CA GLU A 169 -5.60 10.47 -38.28
C GLU A 169 -5.50 9.24 -37.36
N ASN A 170 -6.36 9.17 -36.34
CA ASN A 170 -6.31 8.09 -35.34
C ASN A 170 -6.42 6.69 -35.99
N GLU A 171 -7.29 6.57 -36.99
CA GLU A 171 -7.57 5.35 -37.73
C GLU A 171 -6.32 4.80 -38.43
N THR A 172 -5.40 5.67 -38.83
CA THR A 172 -4.10 5.29 -39.43
C THR A 172 -3.22 4.54 -38.41
N LEU A 173 -3.39 4.82 -37.12
CA LEU A 173 -2.60 4.27 -36.03
C LEU A 173 -3.23 3.03 -35.37
N TRP A 174 -4.45 2.64 -35.77
CA TRP A 174 -5.13 1.52 -35.16
C TRP A 174 -4.51 0.17 -35.55
N CYS A 175 -4.35 -0.70 -34.55
CA CYS A 175 -3.95 -2.10 -34.76
C CYS A 175 -5.13 -3.05 -34.95
N THR A 176 -6.37 -2.57 -34.79
CA THR A 176 -7.62 -3.32 -35.00
C THR A 176 -8.62 -2.47 -35.79
N ALA A 177 -9.68 -3.08 -36.34
CA ALA A 177 -10.62 -2.40 -37.22
C ALA A 177 -11.35 -1.21 -36.56
N SER A 178 -11.53 -1.25 -35.23
CA SER A 178 -12.18 -0.19 -34.45
C SER A 178 -11.24 0.55 -33.49
N GLY A 179 -9.95 0.19 -33.47
CA GLY A 179 -9.00 0.62 -32.45
C GLY A 179 -9.19 -0.06 -31.07
N GLN A 180 -10.22 -0.89 -30.89
CA GLN A 180 -10.46 -1.62 -29.64
C GLN A 180 -9.71 -2.96 -29.62
N VAL A 181 -8.81 -3.12 -28.66
CA VAL A 181 -8.07 -4.38 -28.47
C VAL A 181 -8.93 -5.51 -27.90
N ALA A 182 -10.05 -5.18 -27.25
CA ALA A 182 -10.97 -6.17 -26.68
C ALA A 182 -11.58 -7.11 -27.73
N GLU A 183 -11.69 -6.68 -28.99
CA GLU A 183 -12.17 -7.50 -30.11
C GLU A 183 -11.29 -8.72 -30.38
N LEU A 184 -9.99 -8.61 -30.06
CA LEU A 184 -9.05 -9.72 -30.16
C LEU A 184 -9.24 -10.76 -29.06
N ARG A 185 -10.11 -10.47 -28.07
CA ARG A 185 -10.35 -11.29 -26.86
C ARG A 185 -9.04 -11.70 -26.18
N PRO A 186 -8.15 -10.73 -25.84
CA PRO A 186 -6.88 -11.04 -25.21
C PRO A 186 -7.09 -11.59 -23.80
N ALA A 187 -6.06 -12.28 -23.28
CA ALA A 187 -5.95 -12.49 -21.85
C ALA A 187 -5.82 -11.12 -21.15
N THR A 188 -6.61 -10.90 -20.10
CA THR A 188 -6.60 -9.68 -19.29
C THR A 188 -5.69 -9.84 -18.07
N VAL A 189 -5.30 -8.74 -17.43
CA VAL A 189 -4.60 -8.76 -16.14
C VAL A 189 -5.37 -9.58 -15.10
N PHE A 190 -6.71 -9.49 -15.12
CA PHE A 190 -7.57 -10.33 -14.29
C PHE A 190 -7.39 -11.83 -14.62
N SER A 191 -7.43 -12.22 -15.90
CA SER A 191 -7.25 -13.63 -16.27
C SER A 191 -5.91 -14.19 -15.81
N PHE A 192 -4.82 -13.41 -15.91
CA PHE A 192 -3.51 -13.80 -15.37
C PHE A 192 -3.53 -13.94 -13.84
N THR A 193 -4.18 -13.00 -13.14
CA THR A 193 -4.31 -13.04 -11.67
C THR A 193 -5.11 -14.26 -11.21
N ARG A 194 -6.26 -14.52 -11.85
CA ARG A 194 -7.12 -15.68 -11.56
C ARG A 194 -6.38 -17.00 -11.80
N ASP A 195 -5.77 -17.15 -12.97
CA ASP A 195 -5.06 -18.39 -13.33
C ASP A 195 -3.89 -18.63 -12.36
N ARG A 196 -3.15 -17.55 -12.01
CA ARG A 196 -2.09 -17.63 -11.01
C ARG A 196 -2.61 -17.99 -9.61
N ALA A 197 -3.76 -17.46 -9.21
CA ALA A 197 -4.38 -17.79 -7.93
C ALA A 197 -4.83 -19.25 -7.84
N LEU A 198 -5.35 -19.81 -8.94
CA LEU A 198 -5.71 -21.23 -9.08
C LEU A 198 -4.48 -22.14 -8.95
N GLU A 199 -3.39 -21.83 -9.67
CA GLU A 199 -2.11 -22.54 -9.56
C GLU A 199 -1.57 -22.52 -8.13
N LEU A 200 -1.54 -21.34 -7.50
CA LEU A 200 -1.01 -21.18 -6.14
C LEU A 200 -1.83 -21.97 -5.12
N ARG A 201 -3.16 -21.97 -5.25
CA ARG A 201 -4.03 -22.76 -4.37
C ARG A 201 -3.74 -24.26 -4.48
N GLN A 202 -3.54 -24.76 -5.71
CA GLN A 202 -3.21 -26.17 -5.94
C GLN A 202 -1.83 -26.52 -5.38
N ALA A 203 -0.83 -25.67 -5.61
CA ALA A 203 0.55 -25.91 -5.17
C ALA A 203 0.74 -25.78 -3.64
N ARG A 204 0.07 -24.81 -3.00
CA ARG A 204 0.21 -24.53 -1.57
C ARG A 204 -0.39 -25.63 -0.69
N GLY A 205 -1.54 -26.19 -1.09
CA GLY A 205 -2.33 -27.08 -0.23
C GLY A 205 -2.87 -26.35 1.00
N LYS A 206 -3.16 -27.12 2.07
CA LYS A 206 -3.62 -26.60 3.37
C LYS A 206 -2.43 -26.23 4.24
N VAL A 207 -2.49 -25.08 4.90
CA VAL A 207 -1.43 -24.59 5.80
C VAL A 207 -1.98 -24.51 7.22
N GLN A 208 -1.28 -25.06 8.21
CA GLN A 208 -1.80 -25.18 9.57
C GLN A 208 -0.67 -25.15 10.62
N GLY A 209 -1.04 -24.92 11.89
CA GLY A 209 -0.12 -24.91 13.02
C GLY A 209 1.03 -23.91 12.84
N GLU A 210 2.24 -24.30 13.24
CA GLU A 210 3.42 -23.42 13.17
C GLU A 210 3.72 -22.92 11.74
N ALA A 211 3.42 -23.71 10.71
CA ALA A 211 3.60 -23.28 9.32
C ALA A 211 2.69 -22.10 8.96
N LEU A 212 1.45 -22.09 9.47
CA LEU A 212 0.51 -20.98 9.27
C LEU A 212 0.97 -19.75 10.05
N THR A 213 1.37 -19.92 11.30
CA THR A 213 1.94 -18.84 12.13
C THR A 213 3.15 -18.20 11.46
N ALA A 214 4.10 -19.00 10.98
CA ALA A 214 5.29 -18.52 10.28
C ALA A 214 4.94 -17.80 8.97
N ALA A 215 3.96 -18.33 8.21
CA ALA A 215 3.46 -17.70 6.99
C ALA A 215 2.83 -16.32 7.27
N LEU A 216 2.00 -16.21 8.32
CA LEU A 216 1.36 -14.97 8.75
C LEU A 216 2.40 -13.93 9.16
N LEU A 217 3.33 -14.28 10.06
CA LEU A 217 4.41 -13.38 10.49
C LEU A 217 5.23 -12.87 9.30
N LYS A 218 5.55 -13.76 8.35
CA LYS A 218 6.31 -13.43 7.14
C LYS A 218 5.56 -12.47 6.21
N VAL A 219 4.31 -12.80 5.85
CA VAL A 219 3.52 -12.00 4.89
C VAL A 219 3.14 -10.65 5.47
N LEU A 220 2.79 -10.60 6.75
CA LEU A 220 2.38 -9.38 7.44
C LEU A 220 3.57 -8.56 7.96
N ARG A 221 4.80 -9.09 7.85
CA ARG A 221 6.03 -8.45 8.33
C ARG A 221 5.95 -8.10 9.82
N LEU A 222 5.37 -9.01 10.60
CA LEU A 222 5.23 -8.90 12.05
C LEU A 222 6.47 -9.45 12.75
N PRO A 223 6.84 -8.93 13.94
CA PRO A 223 7.95 -9.48 14.71
C PRO A 223 7.60 -10.87 15.26
N GLU A 224 8.61 -11.71 15.47
CA GLU A 224 8.43 -13.06 16.04
C GLU A 224 7.99 -13.06 17.51
N ALA A 225 8.18 -11.93 18.20
CA ALA A 225 7.72 -11.66 19.54
C ALA A 225 7.33 -10.18 19.67
N LEU A 226 6.30 -9.90 20.48
CA LEU A 226 5.94 -8.52 20.83
C LEU A 226 6.92 -7.97 21.89
N PRO A 227 7.05 -6.63 22.03
CA PRO A 227 7.80 -6.04 23.14
C PRO A 227 7.33 -6.59 24.48
N ALA A 228 8.24 -6.85 25.42
CA ALA A 228 7.89 -7.40 26.73
C ALA A 228 6.97 -6.45 27.51
N GLU A 229 7.24 -5.15 27.43
CA GLU A 229 6.42 -4.12 28.06
C GLU A 229 5.12 -3.88 27.26
N PRO A 230 3.97 -3.72 27.96
CA PRO A 230 2.73 -3.31 27.32
C PRO A 230 2.89 -1.91 26.70
N PRO A 231 2.10 -1.59 25.65
CA PRO A 231 2.18 -0.27 25.04
C PRO A 231 1.81 0.83 26.04
N PRO A 232 2.50 1.98 26.00
CA PRO A 232 2.06 3.15 26.75
C PRO A 232 0.71 3.64 26.20
N TYR A 233 -0.05 4.32 27.04
CA TYR A 233 -1.37 4.82 26.65
C TYR A 233 -1.73 6.12 27.36
N ARG A 234 -2.61 6.89 26.73
CA ARG A 234 -3.20 8.12 27.28
C ARG A 234 -4.67 7.87 27.63
N ILE A 235 -5.15 8.57 28.65
CA ILE A 235 -6.56 8.55 29.06
C ILE A 235 -7.13 9.91 28.71
N LEU A 236 -8.06 9.95 27.75
CA LEU A 236 -8.74 11.19 27.37
C LEU A 236 -10.04 11.33 28.16
N ARG A 237 -10.71 12.48 27.99
CA ARG A 237 -11.96 12.77 28.67
C ARG A 237 -13.06 11.80 28.21
N ASP A 238 -13.93 11.42 29.15
CA ASP A 238 -15.15 10.67 28.85
C ASP A 238 -16.02 11.43 27.83
N LEU A 239 -16.53 10.71 26.83
CA LEU A 239 -17.30 11.29 25.73
C LEU A 239 -18.78 11.57 26.10
N GLY A 240 -19.19 11.28 27.34
CA GLY A 240 -20.58 11.37 27.78
C GLY A 240 -21.52 10.44 27.01
N ASN A 241 -22.84 10.72 27.07
CA ASN A 241 -23.83 9.91 26.38
C ASN A 241 -23.84 10.19 24.87
N ARG A 242 -23.25 9.27 24.10
CA ARG A 242 -23.18 9.29 22.63
C ARG A 242 -24.26 8.45 21.95
N LYS A 243 -25.26 7.93 22.68
CA LYS A 243 -26.20 6.88 22.24
C LYS A 243 -25.51 5.55 21.90
N TYR A 244 -24.40 5.25 22.57
CA TYR A 244 -23.78 3.93 22.53
C TYR A 244 -24.65 2.89 23.25
N PRO A 245 -24.29 1.59 23.21
CA PRO A 245 -24.97 0.55 23.98
C PRO A 245 -24.89 0.76 25.51
N ARG A 246 -23.86 1.47 25.99
CA ARG A 246 -23.74 1.90 27.39
C ARG A 246 -23.60 3.43 27.48
N PRO A 247 -24.06 4.06 28.57
CA PRO A 247 -24.19 5.53 28.65
C PRO A 247 -22.87 6.30 28.79
N SER A 248 -21.77 5.65 29.13
CA SER A 248 -20.44 6.27 29.27
C SER A 248 -19.39 5.55 28.42
N ALA A 249 -18.39 6.31 27.96
CA ALA A 249 -17.27 5.81 27.20
C ALA A 249 -15.98 6.58 27.52
N THR A 250 -15.00 5.87 28.09
CA THR A 250 -13.65 6.39 28.31
C THR A 250 -12.80 6.14 27.07
N THR A 251 -12.16 7.18 26.55
CA THR A 251 -11.25 7.05 25.40
C THR A 251 -9.82 6.80 25.87
N TYR A 252 -9.22 5.73 25.36
CA TYR A 252 -7.82 5.40 25.50
C TYR A 252 -7.10 5.53 24.16
N VAL A 253 -5.95 6.20 24.17
CA VAL A 253 -5.06 6.29 23.01
C VAL A 253 -3.88 5.37 23.29
N VAL A 254 -3.86 4.19 22.67
CA VAL A 254 -2.85 3.15 22.89
C VAL A 254 -1.76 3.31 21.84
N GLU A 255 -0.53 3.58 22.27
CA GLU A 255 0.62 3.75 21.37
C GLU A 255 1.19 2.38 20.99
N THR A 256 0.72 1.84 19.87
CA THR A 256 1.01 0.47 19.44
C THR A 256 2.41 0.34 18.87
N GLU A 257 2.93 1.42 18.28
CA GLU A 257 4.31 1.68 17.88
C GLU A 257 4.66 3.15 18.17
N PRO A 258 5.95 3.54 18.20
CA PRO A 258 6.33 4.94 18.41
C PRO A 258 5.58 5.90 17.49
N ASP A 259 4.86 6.84 18.08
CA ASP A 259 4.01 7.84 17.40
C ASP A 259 2.86 7.26 16.55
N VAL A 260 2.50 5.99 16.73
CA VAL A 260 1.37 5.34 16.07
C VAL A 260 0.36 4.86 17.11
N PHE A 261 -0.90 5.22 16.91
CA PHE A 261 -1.94 5.05 17.93
C PHE A 261 -3.13 4.25 17.41
N ALA A 262 -3.58 3.29 18.21
CA ALA A 262 -4.92 2.72 18.13
C ALA A 262 -5.83 3.43 19.14
N ILE A 263 -7.07 3.71 18.74
CA ILE A 263 -8.06 4.36 19.61
C ILE A 263 -9.00 3.30 20.18
N SER A 264 -9.21 3.31 21.49
CA SER A 264 -10.05 2.34 22.18
C SER A 264 -11.05 3.04 23.09
N TYR A 265 -12.34 2.74 22.94
CA TYR A 265 -13.35 3.16 23.91
C TYR A 265 -13.63 2.03 24.88
N MET A 266 -13.63 2.32 26.18
CA MET A 266 -14.20 1.41 27.18
C MET A 266 -15.61 1.86 27.53
N LEU A 267 -16.59 1.00 27.28
CA LEU A 267 -18.00 1.26 27.53
C LEU A 267 -18.40 0.91 28.96
N GLY A 268 -18.98 1.88 29.67
CA GLY A 268 -19.37 1.76 31.07
C GLY A 268 -20.80 2.24 31.34
N HIS A 269 -21.38 1.76 32.43
CA HIS A 269 -22.66 2.25 32.96
C HIS A 269 -22.51 3.57 33.72
N GLU A 270 -21.32 3.83 34.25
CA GLU A 270 -20.96 5.05 34.96
C GLU A 270 -19.70 5.64 34.36
N GLN A 271 -19.49 6.94 34.64
CA GLN A 271 -18.30 7.64 34.16
C GLN A 271 -17.03 7.03 34.75
N HIS A 272 -16.07 6.73 33.87
CA HIS A 272 -14.75 6.26 34.26
C HIS A 272 -13.67 7.17 33.67
N LEU A 273 -12.82 7.75 34.53
CA LEU A 273 -11.75 8.70 34.12
C LEU A 273 -10.36 8.18 34.51
N GLY A 274 -10.22 6.87 34.68
CA GLY A 274 -9.00 6.22 35.15
C GLY A 274 -8.49 5.15 34.20
N ARG A 275 -7.41 4.46 34.63
CA ARG A 275 -6.89 3.25 33.95
C ARG A 275 -7.98 2.19 33.82
N PRO A 276 -7.92 1.27 32.85
CA PRO A 276 -8.85 0.15 32.78
C PRO A 276 -9.01 -0.54 34.14
N PRO A 277 -10.25 -0.89 34.54
CA PRO A 277 -10.49 -1.63 35.78
C PRO A 277 -9.65 -2.91 35.80
N ARG A 278 -9.21 -3.31 37.00
CA ARG A 278 -8.54 -4.61 37.23
C ARG A 278 -9.51 -5.62 37.86
N ALA A 279 -10.81 -5.43 37.61
CA ALA A 279 -11.89 -6.24 38.17
C ALA A 279 -12.42 -7.17 37.09
N GLY A 280 -12.36 -8.48 37.33
CA GLY A 280 -12.68 -9.51 36.35
C GLY A 280 -11.47 -9.94 35.53
N GLN A 281 -11.53 -11.18 35.02
CA GLN A 281 -10.50 -11.74 34.13
C GLN A 281 -10.92 -11.67 32.65
N GLN A 282 -12.18 -11.33 32.36
CA GLN A 282 -12.74 -11.35 31.01
C GLN A 282 -13.00 -9.95 30.47
N ALA A 283 -12.76 -9.73 29.18
CA ALA A 283 -13.11 -8.53 28.45
C ALA A 283 -13.59 -8.84 27.03
N VAL A 284 -14.39 -7.96 26.45
CA VAL A 284 -14.70 -7.95 25.02
C VAL A 284 -13.82 -6.92 24.34
N LEU A 285 -13.24 -7.25 23.20
CA LEU A 285 -12.57 -6.32 22.31
C LEU A 285 -13.26 -6.29 20.94
N TYR A 286 -13.87 -5.17 20.59
CA TYR A 286 -14.50 -4.93 19.30
C TYR A 286 -13.56 -4.21 18.33
N VAL A 287 -13.18 -4.85 17.23
CA VAL A 287 -12.36 -4.24 16.16
C VAL A 287 -13.29 -3.72 15.07
N ALA A 288 -13.34 -2.40 14.93
CA ALA A 288 -14.29 -1.72 14.06
C ALA A 288 -14.00 -1.92 12.57
N HIS A 289 -15.04 -1.83 11.74
CA HIS A 289 -14.89 -1.81 10.29
C HIS A 289 -14.27 -0.50 9.82
N ARG A 290 -14.75 0.63 10.36
CA ARG A 290 -14.40 2.00 9.95
C ARG A 290 -14.35 3.00 11.10
N SER A 291 -15.21 2.86 12.09
CA SER A 291 -15.24 3.76 13.25
C SER A 291 -16.06 3.15 14.37
N SER A 292 -15.42 2.90 15.50
CA SER A 292 -16.09 2.48 16.72
C SER A 292 -17.22 3.44 17.09
N ASP A 293 -17.00 4.75 16.99
CA ASP A 293 -18.00 5.76 17.33
C ASP A 293 -19.24 5.69 16.42
N ALA A 294 -19.04 5.60 15.11
CA ALA A 294 -20.16 5.49 14.18
C ALA A 294 -20.93 4.19 14.41
N GLU A 295 -20.22 3.07 14.46
CA GLU A 295 -20.80 1.74 14.51
C GLU A 295 -21.55 1.47 15.82
N LEU A 296 -21.02 1.93 16.96
CA LEU A 296 -21.71 1.83 18.26
C LEU A 296 -23.06 2.58 18.30
N ARG A 297 -23.26 3.58 17.43
CA ARG A 297 -24.51 4.35 17.35
C ARG A 297 -25.51 3.79 16.35
N SER A 298 -25.03 3.20 15.25
CA SER A 298 -25.86 2.82 14.12
C SER A 298 -26.15 1.32 14.02
N GLU A 299 -25.24 0.47 14.50
CA GLU A 299 -25.29 -0.97 14.26
C GLU A 299 -26.12 -1.71 15.33
N GLY A 300 -27.33 -2.14 14.96
CA GLY A 300 -28.24 -2.86 15.85
C GLY A 300 -27.67 -4.19 16.35
N TRP A 301 -27.05 -4.97 15.46
CA TRP A 301 -26.44 -6.25 15.82
C TRP A 301 -25.29 -6.09 16.83
N LEU A 302 -24.51 -5.00 16.72
CA LEU A 302 -23.40 -4.71 17.63
C LEU A 302 -23.93 -4.33 19.01
N ARG A 303 -25.01 -3.54 19.05
CA ARG A 303 -25.72 -3.23 20.29
C ARG A 303 -26.20 -4.51 20.99
N GLU A 304 -26.88 -5.40 20.26
CA GLU A 304 -27.34 -6.69 20.80
C GLU A 304 -26.16 -7.55 21.31
N ALA A 305 -25.07 -7.60 20.55
CA ALA A 305 -23.85 -8.31 20.94
C ALA A 305 -23.25 -7.73 22.24
N ILE A 306 -23.25 -6.41 22.43
CA ILE A 306 -22.73 -5.78 23.64
C ILE A 306 -23.67 -5.94 24.83
N GLU A 307 -24.97 -5.75 24.64
CA GLU A 307 -25.99 -5.83 25.68
C GLU A 307 -26.17 -7.27 26.21
N SER A 308 -25.95 -8.29 25.37
CA SER A 308 -25.93 -9.70 25.80
C SER A 308 -24.78 -10.05 26.77
N ARG A 309 -23.82 -9.13 26.97
CA ARG A 309 -22.63 -9.28 27.83
C ARG A 309 -22.61 -8.22 28.93
N ALA A 310 -23.71 -8.06 29.66
CA ALA A 310 -23.93 -6.98 30.63
C ALA A 310 -22.80 -6.83 31.67
N ASP A 311 -22.25 -7.94 32.18
CA ASP A 311 -21.26 -7.92 33.27
C ASP A 311 -19.80 -7.94 32.81
N VAL A 312 -19.54 -7.91 31.48
CA VAL A 312 -18.18 -7.95 30.92
C VAL A 312 -17.78 -6.55 30.45
N PRO A 313 -16.58 -6.04 30.83
CA PRO A 313 -16.03 -4.82 30.26
C PRO A 313 -15.91 -4.91 28.73
N VAL A 314 -16.39 -3.89 28.02
CA VAL A 314 -16.35 -3.83 26.56
C VAL A 314 -15.40 -2.73 26.13
N PHE A 315 -14.40 -3.12 25.36
CA PHE A 315 -13.44 -2.23 24.72
C PHE A 315 -13.68 -2.26 23.22
N THR A 316 -13.42 -1.14 22.54
CA THR A 316 -13.32 -1.09 21.08
C THR A 316 -11.88 -0.90 20.63
N CYS A 317 -11.61 -1.04 19.34
CA CYS A 317 -10.33 -0.81 18.71
C CYS A 317 -10.56 -0.27 17.30
N ASP A 318 -10.31 1.02 17.15
CA ASP A 318 -10.01 1.62 15.86
C ASP A 318 -8.51 1.44 15.64
N VAL A 319 -8.15 0.54 14.72
CA VAL A 319 -6.77 0.40 14.26
C VAL A 319 -6.31 1.67 13.56
N ARG A 320 -5.00 1.83 13.34
CA ARG A 320 -4.44 3.04 12.73
C ARG A 320 -5.14 3.40 11.42
N GLY A 321 -5.38 4.69 11.23
CA GLY A 321 -5.91 5.28 10.01
C GLY A 321 -7.43 5.16 9.83
N ILE A 322 -8.17 4.66 10.82
CA ILE A 322 -9.64 4.66 10.82
C ILE A 322 -10.19 5.31 12.09
N GLY A 323 -11.51 5.54 12.13
CA GLY A 323 -12.18 6.14 13.29
C GLY A 323 -11.64 7.53 13.62
N GLU A 324 -11.34 7.77 14.89
CA GLU A 324 -10.76 9.06 15.32
C GLU A 324 -9.29 9.25 14.91
N SER A 325 -8.63 8.20 14.41
CA SER A 325 -7.27 8.30 13.85
C SER A 325 -7.25 8.53 12.33
N LEU A 326 -8.41 8.83 11.73
CA LEU A 326 -8.54 9.09 10.29
C LEU A 326 -7.68 10.31 9.88
N PRO A 327 -6.71 10.15 8.98
CA PRO A 327 -5.83 11.23 8.57
C PRO A 327 -6.46 12.12 7.49
N ASN A 328 -6.06 13.40 7.46
CA ASN A 328 -6.41 14.36 6.41
C ASN A 328 -5.34 14.44 5.29
N THR A 329 -4.40 13.50 5.27
CA THR A 329 -3.39 13.37 4.21
C THR A 329 -4.07 13.22 2.86
N CYS A 330 -3.50 13.80 1.80
CA CYS A 330 -4.11 13.87 0.46
C CYS A 330 -5.44 14.67 0.43
N GLY A 331 -5.68 15.52 1.45
CA GLY A 331 -6.86 16.36 1.57
C GLY A 331 -7.91 15.84 2.56
N ARG A 332 -8.82 16.74 2.95
CA ARG A 332 -9.95 16.41 3.83
C ARG A 332 -10.90 15.44 3.16
N ASP A 333 -11.41 14.48 3.94
CA ASP A 333 -12.37 13.46 3.49
C ASP A 333 -11.86 12.61 2.30
N SER A 334 -10.54 12.49 2.14
CA SER A 334 -9.92 11.79 1.01
C SER A 334 -9.99 10.26 1.12
N PHE A 335 -10.22 9.71 2.31
CA PHE A 335 -10.01 8.30 2.64
C PHE A 335 -10.60 7.31 1.63
N ASP A 336 -11.84 7.53 1.17
CA ASP A 336 -12.54 6.61 0.24
C ASP A 336 -12.28 6.89 -1.24
N THR A 337 -11.45 7.89 -1.57
CA THR A 337 -11.10 8.19 -2.95
C THR A 337 -10.01 7.25 -3.46
N ALA A 338 -9.93 7.06 -4.78
CA ALA A 338 -8.94 6.16 -5.41
C ALA A 338 -7.50 6.47 -5.00
N TYR A 339 -7.21 7.74 -4.70
CA TYR A 339 -5.90 8.25 -4.30
C TYR A 339 -5.94 8.85 -2.88
N GLY A 340 -6.84 8.32 -2.06
CA GLY A 340 -7.11 8.76 -0.71
C GLY A 340 -6.01 8.43 0.29
N SER A 341 -6.20 8.90 1.52
CA SER A 341 -5.23 8.65 2.59
C SER A 341 -5.00 7.15 2.87
N ASP A 342 -6.04 6.30 2.88
CA ASP A 342 -5.87 4.85 3.10
C ASP A 342 -4.99 4.20 2.03
N TYR A 343 -5.23 4.57 0.76
CA TYR A 343 -4.43 4.14 -0.38
C TYR A 343 -2.99 4.64 -0.27
N PHE A 344 -2.81 5.92 0.08
CA PHE A 344 -1.48 6.55 0.24
C PHE A 344 -0.63 5.81 1.28
N TYR A 345 -1.18 5.48 2.45
CA TYR A 345 -0.44 4.71 3.45
C TYR A 345 -0.20 3.26 3.02
N ALA A 346 -1.16 2.65 2.32
CA ALA A 346 -1.01 1.29 1.80
C ALA A 346 0.15 1.17 0.79
N ILE A 347 0.25 2.11 -0.16
CA ILE A 347 1.28 2.06 -1.19
C ILE A 347 2.68 2.34 -0.64
N HIS A 348 2.81 3.25 0.32
CA HIS A 348 4.06 3.45 1.04
C HIS A 348 4.43 2.23 1.89
N GLY A 349 3.45 1.57 2.50
CA GLY A 349 3.65 0.29 3.19
C GLY A 349 4.24 -0.80 2.28
N LEU A 350 3.85 -0.84 1.00
CA LEU A 350 4.44 -1.76 0.01
C LEU A 350 5.90 -1.43 -0.31
N MET A 351 6.24 -0.15 -0.46
CA MET A 351 7.62 0.29 -0.73
C MET A 351 8.53 0.15 0.50
N LEU A 352 7.99 0.32 1.70
CA LEU A 352 8.71 0.15 2.98
C LEU A 352 8.83 -1.32 3.42
N ASP A 353 8.28 -2.27 2.66
CA ASP A 353 8.21 -3.69 3.05
C ASP A 353 7.53 -3.89 4.41
N ARG A 354 6.50 -3.07 4.69
CA ARG A 354 5.66 -3.09 5.90
C ARG A 354 4.18 -2.97 5.51
N PRO A 355 3.56 -4.07 5.04
CA PRO A 355 2.17 -4.05 4.57
C PRO A 355 1.23 -3.43 5.59
N TYR A 356 0.33 -2.57 5.13
CA TYR A 356 -0.53 -1.80 6.03
C TYR A 356 -1.51 -2.69 6.81
N LEU A 357 -1.97 -3.79 6.23
CA LEU A 357 -2.71 -4.83 6.94
C LEU A 357 -1.91 -5.45 8.10
N GLY A 358 -0.60 -5.65 7.93
CA GLY A 358 0.27 -6.16 8.99
C GLY A 358 0.37 -5.17 10.14
N GLN A 359 0.54 -3.89 9.81
CA GLN A 359 0.52 -2.80 10.78
C GLN A 359 -0.81 -2.71 11.56
N LYS A 360 -1.96 -2.81 10.87
CA LYS A 360 -3.29 -2.85 11.51
C LYS A 360 -3.50 -4.11 12.37
N THR A 361 -2.95 -5.26 11.96
CA THR A 361 -2.96 -6.49 12.76
C THR A 361 -2.14 -6.34 14.04
N LEU A 362 -0.98 -5.66 13.95
CA LEU A 362 -0.15 -5.34 15.12
C LEU A 362 -0.90 -4.46 16.12
N ASP A 363 -1.72 -3.51 15.65
CA ASP A 363 -2.53 -2.67 16.53
C ASP A 363 -3.47 -3.49 17.41
N VAL A 364 -4.20 -4.44 16.82
CA VAL A 364 -5.10 -5.34 17.56
C VAL A 364 -4.31 -6.16 18.58
N LEU A 365 -3.18 -6.76 18.19
CA LEU A 365 -2.31 -7.53 19.09
C LEU A 365 -1.78 -6.69 20.27
N ARG A 366 -1.37 -5.44 20.02
CA ARG A 366 -0.86 -4.53 21.04
C ARG A 366 -1.97 -4.04 21.97
N VAL A 367 -3.18 -3.81 21.47
CA VAL A 367 -4.35 -3.52 22.32
C VAL A 367 -4.73 -4.73 23.18
N MET A 368 -4.70 -5.95 22.64
CA MET A 368 -4.89 -7.17 23.45
C MET A 368 -3.81 -7.31 24.53
N GLN A 369 -2.54 -7.04 24.21
CA GLN A 369 -1.46 -7.03 25.19
C GLN A 369 -1.69 -6.00 26.32
N TRP A 370 -2.14 -4.80 25.95
CA TRP A 370 -2.50 -3.76 26.91
C TRP A 370 -3.63 -4.20 27.84
N LEU A 371 -4.68 -4.85 27.32
CA LEU A 371 -5.74 -5.41 28.15
C LEU A 371 -5.20 -6.48 29.13
N ARG A 372 -4.34 -7.39 28.66
CA ARG A 372 -3.71 -8.39 29.54
C ARG A 372 -2.91 -7.77 30.67
N ALA A 373 -2.17 -6.69 30.40
CA ALA A 373 -1.42 -5.97 31.43
C ALA A 373 -2.32 -5.31 32.50
N HIS A 374 -3.62 -5.19 32.23
CA HIS A 374 -4.63 -4.73 33.19
C HIS A 374 -5.41 -5.89 33.86
N GLY A 375 -5.04 -7.14 33.61
CA GLY A 375 -5.60 -8.32 34.27
C GLY A 375 -6.66 -9.07 33.46
N TYR A 376 -6.92 -8.68 32.21
CA TYR A 376 -7.84 -9.38 31.32
C TYR A 376 -7.13 -10.57 30.66
N GLU A 377 -7.29 -11.75 31.25
CA GLU A 377 -6.71 -13.01 30.78
C GLU A 377 -7.59 -13.72 29.75
N GLN A 378 -8.88 -13.39 29.66
CA GLN A 378 -9.83 -13.97 28.71
C GLN A 378 -10.45 -12.86 27.85
N ILE A 379 -10.10 -12.81 26.56
CA ILE A 379 -10.55 -11.79 25.62
C ILE A 379 -11.51 -12.41 24.61
N ASP A 380 -12.73 -11.93 24.56
CA ASP A 380 -13.70 -12.18 23.49
C ASP A 380 -13.49 -11.16 22.38
N LEU A 381 -12.94 -11.61 21.25
CA LEU A 381 -12.63 -10.75 20.12
C LEU A 381 -13.81 -10.69 19.17
N ILE A 382 -14.31 -9.50 18.87
CA ILE A 382 -15.36 -9.27 17.88
C ILE A 382 -14.77 -8.42 16.77
N GLY A 383 -14.91 -8.82 15.51
CA GLY A 383 -14.47 -8.00 14.38
C GLY A 383 -15.57 -7.81 13.35
N ASN A 384 -15.64 -6.62 12.76
CA ASN A 384 -16.63 -6.26 11.73
C ASN A 384 -15.94 -5.88 10.40
N GLY A 385 -16.40 -6.41 9.26
CA GLY A 385 -15.87 -6.07 7.93
C GLY A 385 -14.34 -6.12 7.86
N TRP A 386 -13.71 -4.98 7.59
CA TRP A 386 -12.24 -4.81 7.61
C TRP A 386 -11.59 -5.11 8.97
N GLY A 387 -12.27 -4.77 10.07
CA GLY A 387 -11.88 -5.13 11.43
C GLY A 387 -11.96 -6.64 11.67
N ALA A 388 -12.88 -7.36 11.01
CA ALA A 388 -12.95 -8.82 11.06
C ALA A 388 -11.71 -9.47 10.42
N LEU A 389 -11.15 -8.88 9.37
CA LEU A 389 -9.90 -9.35 8.78
C LEU A 389 -8.73 -9.19 9.76
N SER A 390 -8.56 -8.00 10.34
CA SER A 390 -7.51 -7.75 11.33
C SER A 390 -7.66 -8.63 12.58
N ALA A 391 -8.91 -8.81 13.06
CA ALA A 391 -9.24 -9.69 14.18
C ALA A 391 -8.94 -11.17 13.87
N THR A 392 -9.21 -11.63 12.65
CA THR A 392 -8.89 -13.01 12.21
C THR A 392 -7.39 -13.26 12.28
N LEU A 393 -6.59 -12.34 11.72
CA LEU A 393 -5.13 -12.47 11.68
C LEU A 393 -4.52 -12.38 13.09
N ALA A 394 -4.95 -11.40 13.89
CA ALA A 394 -4.51 -11.25 15.28
C ALA A 394 -4.92 -12.45 16.13
N GLY A 395 -6.16 -12.93 15.98
CA GLY A 395 -6.66 -14.10 16.69
C GLY A 395 -5.86 -15.36 16.38
N THR A 396 -5.49 -15.56 15.11
CA THR A 396 -4.66 -16.71 14.69
C THR A 396 -3.25 -16.65 15.27
N LEU A 397 -2.69 -15.45 15.42
CA LEU A 397 -1.36 -15.23 16.00
C LEU A 397 -1.36 -15.12 17.53
N CYS A 398 -2.53 -15.03 18.16
CA CYS A 398 -2.67 -14.69 19.57
C CYS A 398 -1.94 -15.68 20.48
N GLU A 399 -2.13 -16.99 20.28
CA GLU A 399 -1.49 -18.00 21.11
C GLU A 399 0.04 -17.91 21.02
N ARG A 400 0.58 -17.68 19.81
CA ARG A 400 2.02 -17.52 19.61
C ARG A 400 2.60 -16.28 20.28
N LEU A 401 1.92 -15.13 20.14
CA LEU A 401 2.48 -13.83 20.51
C LEU A 401 2.08 -13.35 21.91
N LEU A 402 0.94 -13.81 22.42
CA LEU A 402 0.34 -13.40 23.68
C LEU A 402 0.00 -14.59 24.58
N GLY A 403 0.18 -15.83 24.15
CA GLY A 403 -0.27 -17.00 24.90
C GLY A 403 -1.80 -17.16 24.86
N ASP A 404 -2.33 -18.01 25.74
CA ASP A 404 -3.74 -18.39 25.73
C ASP A 404 -4.62 -17.32 26.41
N CYS A 405 -4.83 -16.20 25.72
CA CYS A 405 -5.74 -15.15 26.18
C CYS A 405 -6.96 -14.92 25.30
N LEU A 406 -6.98 -15.44 24.08
CA LEU A 406 -8.17 -15.38 23.22
C LEU A 406 -9.18 -16.43 23.71
N HIS A 407 -10.28 -16.01 24.29
CA HIS A 407 -11.33 -16.90 24.79
C HIS A 407 -12.31 -17.31 23.68
N SER A 408 -12.85 -16.32 22.95
CA SER A 408 -13.70 -16.56 21.79
C SER A 408 -13.45 -15.52 20.69
N ILE A 409 -13.85 -15.83 19.46
CA ILE A 409 -13.85 -14.89 18.35
C ILE A 409 -15.17 -14.91 17.59
N HIS A 410 -15.72 -13.72 17.33
CA HIS A 410 -16.92 -13.48 16.54
C HIS A 410 -16.59 -12.57 15.35
N LEU A 411 -16.97 -12.99 14.15
CA LEU A 411 -16.66 -12.25 12.92
C LEU A 411 -17.96 -11.88 12.20
N HIS A 412 -18.24 -10.58 12.12
CA HIS A 412 -19.35 -10.03 11.35
C HIS A 412 -18.84 -9.56 9.97
N GLN A 413 -19.50 -10.01 8.90
CA GLN A 413 -19.10 -9.74 7.51
C GLN A 413 -17.60 -10.01 7.21
N PRO A 414 -17.04 -11.17 7.59
CA PRO A 414 -15.65 -11.47 7.30
C PRO A 414 -15.40 -11.65 5.81
N LEU A 415 -14.19 -11.31 5.37
CA LEU A 415 -13.71 -11.65 4.03
C LEU A 415 -13.57 -13.18 3.89
N GLU A 416 -14.26 -13.81 2.95
CA GLU A 416 -14.25 -15.28 2.85
C GLU A 416 -12.86 -15.87 2.55
N SER A 417 -12.13 -15.28 1.60
CA SER A 417 -10.78 -15.70 1.22
C SER A 417 -10.08 -14.65 0.36
N PHE A 418 -8.74 -14.62 0.42
CA PHE A 418 -7.94 -13.89 -0.57
C PHE A 418 -8.01 -14.56 -1.94
N HIS A 419 -8.21 -15.88 -1.97
CA HIS A 419 -8.34 -16.60 -3.23
C HIS A 419 -9.60 -16.17 -3.98
N GLY A 420 -10.73 -16.04 -3.28
CA GLY A 420 -11.99 -15.53 -3.84
C GLY A 420 -11.80 -14.15 -4.48
N LEU A 421 -11.17 -13.20 -3.77
CA LEU A 421 -10.84 -11.88 -4.33
C LEU A 421 -9.98 -11.97 -5.59
N ALA A 422 -8.97 -12.84 -5.61
CA ALA A 422 -8.08 -12.98 -6.76
C ALA A 422 -8.75 -13.70 -7.96
N THR A 423 -9.90 -14.34 -7.76
CA THR A 423 -10.64 -15.06 -8.80
C THR A 423 -11.97 -14.40 -9.18
N GLU A 424 -12.33 -13.29 -8.53
CA GLU A 424 -13.49 -12.47 -8.84
C GLU A 424 -13.03 -11.23 -9.63
N GLU A 425 -13.72 -10.91 -10.72
CA GLU A 425 -13.32 -9.78 -11.58
C GLU A 425 -13.67 -8.44 -10.92
N ASP A 426 -14.82 -8.39 -10.26
CA ASP A 426 -15.33 -7.20 -9.59
C ASP A 426 -15.34 -7.39 -8.07
N TYR A 427 -14.56 -6.58 -7.36
CA TYR A 427 -14.52 -6.57 -5.90
C TYR A 427 -14.30 -5.15 -5.35
N ALA A 428 -14.74 -4.91 -4.12
CA ALA A 428 -14.61 -3.62 -3.44
C ALA A 428 -13.72 -3.75 -2.18
N MET A 429 -12.46 -4.16 -2.36
CA MET A 429 -11.47 -4.31 -1.28
C MET A 429 -10.36 -3.26 -1.45
N PRO A 430 -10.09 -2.41 -0.44
CA PRO A 430 -9.02 -1.41 -0.54
C PRO A 430 -7.64 -2.06 -0.56
N LEU A 431 -6.68 -1.39 -1.20
CA LEU A 431 -5.27 -1.84 -1.25
C LEU A 431 -4.68 -2.06 0.16
N ALA A 432 -5.12 -1.29 1.16
CA ALA A 432 -4.69 -1.42 2.55
C ALA A 432 -4.88 -2.83 3.14
N TYR A 433 -5.80 -3.61 2.57
CA TYR A 433 -6.17 -4.96 3.04
C TYR A 433 -5.73 -6.06 2.06
N LEU A 434 -4.89 -5.73 1.06
CA LEU A 434 -4.39 -6.67 0.05
C LEU A 434 -2.88 -6.94 0.26
N PRO A 435 -2.50 -7.89 1.13
CA PRO A 435 -1.10 -8.23 1.36
C PRO A 435 -0.47 -8.88 0.12
N ARG A 436 0.73 -8.41 -0.25
CA ARG A 436 1.50 -8.95 -1.38
C ARG A 436 1.84 -10.43 -1.17
N ASP A 437 1.74 -11.22 -2.24
CA ASP A 437 2.11 -12.65 -2.28
C ASP A 437 1.37 -13.57 -1.29
N VAL A 438 0.27 -13.12 -0.67
CA VAL A 438 -0.43 -13.89 0.38
C VAL A 438 -0.78 -15.32 -0.02
N LEU A 439 -1.31 -15.51 -1.24
CA LEU A 439 -1.72 -16.83 -1.74
C LEU A 439 -0.55 -17.81 -1.96
N ARG A 440 0.69 -17.34 -2.01
CA ARG A 440 1.87 -18.22 -1.99
C ARG A 440 2.11 -18.86 -0.63
N HIS A 441 1.54 -18.29 0.42
CA HIS A 441 1.89 -18.59 1.81
C HIS A 441 0.72 -19.15 2.62
N PHE A 442 -0.47 -18.55 2.53
CA PHE A 442 -1.69 -19.02 3.20
C PHE A 442 -2.93 -18.40 2.55
N ASP A 443 -4.12 -18.77 3.03
CA ASP A 443 -5.38 -18.10 2.73
C ASP A 443 -6.26 -18.00 4.00
N LEU A 444 -7.30 -17.16 4.01
CA LEU A 444 -8.14 -16.98 5.21
C LEU A 444 -8.86 -18.24 5.69
N PRO A 445 -9.27 -19.19 4.82
CA PRO A 445 -9.79 -20.48 5.28
C PRO A 445 -8.80 -21.27 6.15
N ASP A 446 -7.49 -21.10 5.96
CA ASP A 446 -6.47 -21.70 6.83
C ASP A 446 -6.54 -21.08 8.24
N CYS A 447 -6.75 -19.76 8.33
CA CYS A 447 -6.93 -19.03 9.59
C CYS A 447 -8.25 -19.39 10.27
N TYR A 448 -9.35 -19.48 9.52
CA TYR A 448 -10.65 -19.90 10.07
C TYR A 448 -10.63 -21.31 10.63
N ALA A 449 -9.92 -22.23 9.97
CA ALA A 449 -9.73 -23.57 10.48
C ALA A 449 -8.93 -23.57 11.80
N ALA A 450 -7.87 -22.77 11.91
CA ALA A 450 -7.09 -22.62 13.14
C ALA A 450 -7.92 -22.05 14.30
N LEU A 451 -8.91 -21.20 13.99
CA LEU A 451 -9.79 -20.56 14.97
C LEU A 451 -11.07 -21.37 15.27
N GLN A 452 -11.30 -22.51 14.63
CA GLN A 452 -12.58 -23.23 14.68
C GLN A 452 -13.04 -23.59 16.11
N GLY A 453 -12.11 -23.87 17.03
CA GLY A 453 -12.43 -24.15 18.43
C GLY A 453 -12.84 -22.92 19.26
N LYS A 454 -12.51 -21.71 18.78
CA LYS A 454 -12.79 -20.42 19.44
C LYS A 454 -13.88 -19.61 18.71
N LEU A 455 -14.27 -20.00 17.49
CA LEU A 455 -15.34 -19.35 16.71
C LEU A 455 -16.70 -19.53 17.40
N SER A 456 -17.33 -18.42 17.80
CA SER A 456 -18.68 -18.47 18.35
C SER A 456 -19.71 -18.68 17.24
N ARG A 457 -20.49 -19.76 17.35
CA ARG A 457 -21.65 -19.99 16.47
C ARG A 457 -22.81 -19.14 16.98
N ARG A 458 -22.96 -17.93 16.40
CA ARG A 458 -24.00 -16.89 16.64
C ARG A 458 -23.58 -15.78 17.63
N ALA A 459 -23.79 -14.54 17.20
CA ALA A 459 -24.27 -13.47 18.06
C ALA A 459 -25.80 -13.44 17.89
#